data_AF-A0A8T0KQJ2-F1
#
_entry.id   AF-A0A8T0KQJ2-F1
#
_cell.length_a   1.000
_cell.length_b   1.000
_cell.length_c   1.000
_cell.angle_alpha   90.00
_cell.angle_beta   90.00
_cell.angle_gamma   90.00
#
_symmetry.space_group_name_H-M   'P 1'
#
loop_
_entity.id
_entity.type
_entity.pdbx_description
1 polymer ?
#
loop_
_entity_poly.entity_id
_entity_poly.type
_entity_poly.pdbx_seq_one_letter_code
_entity_poly.pdbx_strand_id
1 'polypeptide(L)'
;MKMSFGKKLFLQVLWCFSFIGLSSQTPTPYTFVVKEAQHTRLCSRKNMLTVNGNFPGPTIRVHRGETIFVNVYNKGNYNITLHWHGVKQQRNPWTDGPAYITQCPIQPGRKFRQKLVFSFEEGTVWWHAHSDWARATVHGAIFVYPTKNSPYPFPQPHAEIPIIFGEWWKTDVNEVFTQSVATGGAPNISDALTINGQPGDLFPCSMTETFKLHVEQGRTYHLRVVNAAMNLILFFSVSQHNLTVVGADGSFTKPLTRDYICISPGQTMDVLLQANQEPNHYYLAARAYSSGVGVAFDNTTTTARIEYSGNYTPSSSLSLPYLPNFNDTTAAFDFITSLRGLPERYPHQVPTNITTQTVTTVSVNTLPCPGGRICQGPNGTIFAASMNNISFDTPNINILEAYYYHVNGIYKTGFPRFPPFIFNFTADFLPLTLNIPKRETRVNVLNYGATVEIVFQGTNVVAGIDHPMHLHGFSFHVVGYGLGNFNQSKDPVTFNLIDPPYLNTVIVPINGWTAVRFVASNPGVWFMHCHLERHQAWGMETVFIVNNGKASNETLPPPPPDMPPC
;
A
#
# COMPACT_ATOMS: atom_id res chain seq x y z
N MET A 1 -63.53 38.73 -43.81
CA MET A 1 -62.45 39.38 -44.56
C MET A 1 -61.43 39.91 -43.56
N LYS A 2 -60.25 39.26 -43.52
CA LYS A 2 -58.94 39.66 -42.93
C LYS A 2 -58.92 40.35 -41.54
N MET A 3 -58.70 39.55 -40.48
CA MET A 3 -58.10 40.03 -39.22
C MET A 3 -56.57 39.86 -39.25
N SER A 4 -55.91 41.01 -39.34
CA SER A 4 -54.60 41.40 -38.76
C SER A 4 -53.54 40.31 -38.53
N PHE A 5 -52.69 40.16 -39.54
CA PHE A 5 -51.36 39.55 -39.49
C PHE A 5 -50.40 40.49 -38.73
N GLY A 6 -49.64 39.95 -37.76
CA GLY A 6 -48.46 40.62 -37.22
C GLY A 6 -48.56 41.06 -35.75
N LYS A 7 -48.34 40.12 -34.82
CA LYS A 7 -47.72 40.30 -33.48
C LYS A 7 -47.77 39.02 -32.61
N LYS A 8 -47.61 37.82 -33.21
CA LYS A 8 -47.56 36.55 -32.47
C LYS A 8 -46.41 35.62 -32.86
N LEU A 9 -45.34 36.16 -33.44
CA LEU A 9 -44.16 35.37 -33.82
C LEU A 9 -42.83 35.97 -33.32
N PHE A 10 -42.86 36.64 -32.17
CA PHE A 10 -41.63 37.13 -31.50
C PHE A 10 -41.58 36.83 -29.99
N LEU A 11 -42.64 36.25 -29.41
CA LEU A 11 -42.69 35.88 -27.99
C LEU A 11 -42.71 34.36 -27.72
N GLN A 12 -42.63 33.51 -28.75
CA GLN A 12 -42.54 32.05 -28.58
C GLN A 12 -41.14 31.48 -28.87
N VAL A 13 -40.18 32.29 -29.30
CA VAL A 13 -38.77 31.87 -29.46
C VAL A 13 -37.92 32.20 -28.21
N LEU A 14 -38.47 32.99 -27.28
CA LEU A 14 -37.80 33.38 -26.01
C LEU A 14 -38.21 32.51 -24.80
N TRP A 15 -38.95 31.42 -25.02
CA TRP A 15 -39.39 30.49 -23.97
C TRP A 15 -39.02 29.02 -24.28
N CYS A 16 -37.92 28.82 -25.01
CA CYS A 16 -37.26 27.51 -25.17
C CYS A 16 -35.75 27.55 -24.88
N PHE A 17 -35.22 28.66 -24.35
CA PHE A 17 -33.81 28.78 -23.93
C PHE A 17 -33.68 28.99 -22.41
N SER A 18 -34.49 28.28 -21.64
CA SER A 18 -34.38 28.26 -20.18
C SER A 18 -34.50 26.81 -19.75
N PHE A 19 -33.47 26.31 -19.05
CA PHE A 19 -33.28 24.94 -18.58
C PHE A 19 -32.71 23.90 -19.56
N ILE A 20 -31.44 24.05 -19.95
CA ILE A 20 -30.44 22.96 -19.81
C ILE A 20 -29.09 23.60 -19.45
N GLY A 21 -29.03 24.23 -18.28
CA GLY A 21 -27.76 24.38 -17.59
C GLY A 21 -27.47 23.05 -16.91
N LEU A 22 -26.91 22.08 -17.63
CA LEU A 22 -26.21 20.97 -16.99
C LEU A 22 -25.02 21.59 -16.25
N SER A 23 -25.27 22.04 -15.03
CA SER A 23 -24.25 22.29 -14.03
C SER A 23 -23.56 20.95 -13.78
N SER A 24 -22.56 20.64 -14.60
CA SER A 24 -21.46 19.77 -14.21
C SER A 24 -20.79 20.48 -13.04
N GLN A 25 -21.31 20.26 -11.84
CA GLN A 25 -20.57 20.60 -10.62
C GLN A 25 -19.36 19.68 -10.63
N THR A 26 -18.24 20.19 -11.13
CA THR A 26 -16.94 19.56 -10.90
C THR A 26 -16.83 19.35 -9.40
N PRO A 27 -16.62 18.10 -8.92
CA PRO A 27 -16.51 17.83 -7.50
C PRO A 27 -15.51 18.79 -6.86
N THR A 28 -15.89 19.40 -5.74
CA THR A 28 -15.00 20.29 -4.99
C THR A 28 -13.71 19.53 -4.66
N PRO A 29 -12.53 20.05 -5.05
CA PRO A 29 -11.27 19.35 -4.77
C PRO A 29 -11.06 19.14 -3.27
N TYR A 30 -10.48 18.00 -2.91
CA TYR A 30 -9.97 17.79 -1.55
C TYR A 30 -8.81 18.76 -1.29
N THR A 31 -8.68 19.21 -0.04
CA THR A 31 -7.56 20.06 0.38
C THR A 31 -6.81 19.38 1.51
N PHE A 32 -5.55 19.05 1.24
CA PHE A 32 -4.65 18.40 2.18
C PHE A 32 -3.57 19.40 2.57
N VAL A 33 -3.65 19.91 3.80
CA VAL A 33 -2.62 20.77 4.38
C VAL A 33 -1.71 19.87 5.22
N VAL A 34 -0.54 19.55 4.68
CA VAL A 34 0.52 18.87 5.43
C VAL A 34 1.11 19.88 6.40
N LYS A 35 0.99 19.62 7.70
CA LYS A 35 1.49 20.52 8.75
C LYS A 35 1.91 19.74 9.97
N GLU A 36 2.75 20.34 10.79
CA GLU A 36 2.99 19.80 12.13
C GLU A 36 1.75 19.96 13.01
N ALA A 37 1.44 18.90 13.74
CA ALA A 37 0.43 18.91 14.79
C ALA A 37 0.93 18.11 15.99
N GLN A 38 0.52 18.55 17.17
CA GLN A 38 0.91 17.92 18.42
C GLN A 38 -0.04 16.76 18.73
N HIS A 39 0.53 15.58 18.95
CA HIS A 39 -0.21 14.39 19.35
C HIS A 39 0.46 13.76 20.57
N THR A 40 -0.35 13.14 21.45
CA THR A 40 0.14 12.50 22.69
C THR A 40 -0.27 11.05 22.70
N ARG A 41 0.68 10.13 22.87
CA ARG A 41 0.46 8.69 23.09
C ARG A 41 1.47 8.18 24.09
N LEU A 42 1.12 7.15 24.86
CA LEU A 42 2.04 6.52 25.82
C LEU A 42 2.64 7.54 26.81
N CYS A 43 1.83 8.51 27.24
CA CYS A 43 2.21 9.64 28.10
C CYS A 43 3.31 10.55 27.51
N SER A 44 3.64 10.41 26.22
CA SER A 44 4.65 11.21 25.52
C SER A 44 4.02 12.02 24.41
N ARG A 45 4.45 13.28 24.30
CA ARG A 45 3.90 14.27 23.40
C ARG A 45 4.99 14.70 22.43
N LYS A 46 4.67 14.68 21.13
CA LYS A 46 5.56 15.15 20.07
C LYS A 46 4.78 15.94 19.00
N ASN A 47 5.49 16.80 18.30
CA ASN A 47 5.00 17.36 17.04
C ASN A 47 5.35 16.37 15.93
N MET A 48 4.43 16.18 14.99
CA MET A 48 4.64 15.32 13.84
C MET A 48 3.88 15.84 12.63
N LEU A 49 4.35 15.50 11.44
CA LEU A 49 3.62 15.83 10.21
C LEU A 49 2.29 15.07 10.18
N THR A 50 1.23 15.79 9.84
CA THR A 50 -0.14 15.28 9.70
C THR A 50 -0.81 15.95 8.52
N VAL A 51 -1.91 15.38 8.05
CA VAL A 51 -2.79 16.07 7.08
C VAL A 51 -3.94 16.72 7.84
N ASN A 52 -4.08 18.03 7.67
CA ASN A 52 -5.10 18.87 8.30
C ASN A 52 -5.07 18.85 9.85
N GLY A 53 -4.02 18.31 10.46
CA GLY A 53 -3.90 18.15 11.91
C GLY A 53 -4.34 16.77 12.43
N ASN A 54 -4.84 15.91 11.55
CA ASN A 54 -5.43 14.63 11.90
C ASN A 54 -4.41 13.48 11.78
N PHE A 55 -4.48 12.53 12.71
CA PHE A 55 -3.72 11.28 12.69
C PHE A 55 -4.61 10.12 13.17
N PRO A 56 -4.91 9.12 12.32
CA PRO A 56 -4.68 9.10 10.87
C PRO A 56 -5.35 10.27 10.13
N GLY A 57 -4.92 10.52 8.91
CA GLY A 57 -5.46 11.58 8.07
C GLY A 57 -6.88 11.31 7.55
N PRO A 58 -7.49 12.28 6.84
CA PRO A 58 -8.87 12.17 6.36
C PRO A 58 -9.08 11.05 5.34
N THR A 59 -10.25 10.41 5.40
CA THR A 59 -10.68 9.42 4.41
C THR A 59 -11.18 10.09 3.12
N ILE A 60 -10.66 9.66 1.98
CA ILE A 60 -11.21 10.02 0.65
C ILE A 60 -12.34 9.04 0.30
N ARG A 61 -13.41 9.56 -0.31
CA ARG A 61 -14.59 8.78 -0.71
C ARG A 61 -14.88 9.07 -2.17
N VAL A 62 -14.90 8.04 -3.00
CA VAL A 62 -14.98 8.17 -4.45
C VAL A 62 -15.66 6.95 -5.05
N HIS A 63 -16.30 7.09 -6.21
CA HIS A 63 -16.81 5.93 -6.96
C HIS A 63 -15.80 5.47 -8.00
N ARG A 64 -15.81 4.18 -8.33
CA ARG A 64 -15.08 3.62 -9.47
C ARG A 64 -15.27 4.48 -10.72
N GLY A 65 -14.17 4.73 -11.43
CA GLY A 65 -14.16 5.49 -12.67
C GLY A 65 -14.17 7.02 -12.51
N GLU A 66 -14.34 7.53 -11.28
CA GLU A 66 -14.27 8.97 -11.05
C GLU A 66 -12.83 9.48 -11.09
N THR A 67 -12.67 10.73 -11.54
CA THR A 67 -11.41 11.46 -11.42
C THR A 67 -11.62 12.59 -10.42
N ILE A 68 -10.75 12.67 -9.42
CA ILE A 68 -10.79 13.74 -8.41
C ILE A 68 -9.47 14.51 -8.39
N PHE A 69 -9.47 15.63 -7.69
CA PHE A 69 -8.28 16.44 -7.47
C PHE A 69 -8.03 16.64 -5.98
N VAL A 70 -6.77 16.58 -5.58
CA VAL A 70 -6.32 16.90 -4.21
C VAL A 70 -5.31 18.04 -4.31
N ASN A 71 -5.61 19.16 -3.66
CA ASN A 71 -4.67 20.26 -3.50
C ASN A 71 -3.81 19.99 -2.27
N VAL A 72 -2.54 19.66 -2.47
CA VAL A 72 -1.59 19.40 -1.39
C VAL A 72 -0.82 20.68 -1.09
N TYR A 73 -0.89 21.17 0.14
CA TYR A 73 -0.15 22.32 0.63
C TYR A 73 0.85 21.85 1.66
N ASN A 74 2.14 21.95 1.35
CA ASN A 74 3.17 21.64 2.32
C ASN A 74 3.43 22.86 3.22
N LYS A 75 2.84 22.84 4.42
CA LYS A 75 3.13 23.77 5.52
C LYS A 75 3.95 23.12 6.63
N GLY A 76 4.53 21.95 6.37
CA GLY A 76 5.49 21.30 7.24
C GLY A 76 6.90 21.85 7.02
N ASN A 77 7.84 21.29 7.78
CA ASN A 77 9.24 21.72 7.77
C ASN A 77 10.13 20.87 6.84
N TYR A 78 9.58 19.82 6.24
CA TYR A 78 10.32 18.87 5.39
C TYR A 78 9.71 18.80 4.00
N ASN A 79 10.53 18.41 3.03
CA ASN A 79 10.07 17.96 1.72
C ASN A 79 9.04 16.83 1.87
N ILE A 80 7.99 16.84 1.06
CA ILE A 80 6.95 15.80 1.13
C ILE A 80 6.44 15.43 -0.26
N THR A 81 6.11 14.17 -0.46
CA THR A 81 5.23 13.73 -1.55
C THR A 81 4.10 12.89 -0.97
N LEU A 82 2.99 12.79 -1.69
CA LEU A 82 1.88 11.90 -1.36
C LEU A 82 1.65 10.92 -2.49
N HIS A 83 1.45 9.66 -2.13
CA HIS A 83 1.10 8.55 -2.99
C HIS A 83 -0.31 8.02 -2.70
N TRP A 84 -0.98 7.59 -3.76
CA TRP A 84 -2.35 7.06 -3.74
C TRP A 84 -2.29 5.55 -3.89
N HIS A 85 -1.81 4.89 -2.84
CA HIS A 85 -1.56 3.45 -2.80
C HIS A 85 -2.72 2.64 -3.35
N GLY A 86 -2.45 1.83 -4.37
CA GLY A 86 -3.42 0.96 -5.03
C GLY A 86 -4.16 1.59 -6.20
N VAL A 87 -4.18 2.93 -6.33
CA VAL A 87 -4.76 3.65 -7.47
C VAL A 87 -3.85 3.50 -8.69
N LYS A 88 -4.40 3.01 -9.81
CA LYS A 88 -3.62 2.70 -11.02
C LYS A 88 -3.13 3.93 -11.74
N GLN A 89 -3.76 5.08 -11.50
CA GLN A 89 -3.39 6.34 -12.16
C GLN A 89 -3.25 6.14 -13.67
N GLN A 90 -4.28 5.59 -14.32
CA GLN A 90 -4.19 5.18 -15.72
C GLN A 90 -3.68 6.33 -16.60
N ARG A 91 -2.48 6.14 -17.19
CA ARG A 91 -1.71 7.10 -17.99
C ARG A 91 -1.31 8.37 -17.24
N ASN A 92 -1.22 8.34 -15.92
CA ASN A 92 -1.00 9.52 -15.08
C ASN A 92 0.05 9.29 -13.98
N PRO A 93 1.27 8.82 -14.30
CA PRO A 93 2.32 8.65 -13.30
C PRO A 93 2.77 9.98 -12.66
N TRP A 94 2.50 11.13 -13.30
CA TRP A 94 2.89 12.47 -12.83
C TRP A 94 2.44 12.83 -11.42
N THR A 95 1.35 12.23 -10.96
CA THR A 95 0.79 12.46 -9.63
C THR A 95 0.66 11.14 -8.86
N ASP A 96 1.51 10.17 -9.21
CA ASP A 96 1.64 8.90 -8.49
C ASP A 96 2.33 9.12 -7.14
N GLY A 97 3.36 9.98 -7.07
CA GLY A 97 3.92 10.44 -5.79
C GLY A 97 5.28 9.94 -5.32
N PRO A 98 5.84 8.76 -5.70
CA PRO A 98 7.13 8.32 -5.16
C PRO A 98 8.24 9.31 -5.50
N ALA A 99 8.87 9.86 -4.45
CA ALA A 99 9.87 10.92 -4.57
C ALA A 99 11.07 10.44 -5.40
N TYR A 100 11.51 11.29 -6.34
CA TYR A 100 12.58 11.02 -7.30
C TYR A 100 12.35 9.82 -8.24
N ILE A 101 11.15 9.23 -8.23
CA ILE A 101 10.72 8.26 -9.24
C ILE A 101 9.79 8.95 -10.22
N THR A 102 8.70 9.56 -9.74
CA THR A 102 7.70 10.22 -10.61
C THR A 102 7.63 11.74 -10.44
N GLN A 103 8.10 12.25 -9.31
CA GLN A 103 8.16 13.69 -9.06
C GLN A 103 9.30 14.03 -8.10
N CYS A 104 9.82 15.25 -8.18
CA CYS A 104 10.58 15.79 -7.07
C CYS A 104 9.66 16.21 -5.91
N PRO A 105 10.18 16.33 -4.67
CA PRO A 105 9.33 16.61 -3.52
C PRO A 105 8.66 17.99 -3.54
N ILE A 106 7.47 18.09 -2.95
CA ILE A 106 6.82 19.37 -2.68
C ILE A 106 7.57 20.03 -1.53
N GLN A 107 8.31 21.11 -1.81
CA GLN A 107 9.08 21.83 -0.80
C GLN A 107 8.19 22.54 0.23
N PRO A 108 8.70 22.79 1.46
CA PRO A 108 8.02 23.64 2.45
C PRO A 108 7.53 24.97 1.86
N GLY A 109 6.30 25.35 2.19
CA GLY A 109 5.65 26.56 1.69
C GLY A 109 5.10 26.45 0.25
N ARG A 110 5.32 25.34 -0.45
CA ARG A 110 4.80 25.11 -1.80
C ARG A 110 3.51 24.28 -1.79
N LYS A 111 2.89 24.19 -2.96
CA LYS A 111 1.68 23.40 -3.19
C LYS A 111 1.78 22.68 -4.52
N PHE A 112 1.08 21.56 -4.63
CA PHE A 112 0.96 20.80 -5.87
C PHE A 112 -0.45 20.23 -5.98
N ARG A 113 -1.09 20.40 -7.14
CA ARG A 113 -2.44 19.87 -7.37
C ARG A 113 -2.32 18.49 -8.02
N GLN A 114 -2.65 17.45 -7.26
CA GLN A 114 -2.60 16.08 -7.72
C GLN A 114 -3.94 15.65 -8.33
N LYS A 115 -3.90 15.03 -9.51
CA LYS A 115 -5.03 14.43 -10.21
C LYS A 115 -5.06 12.93 -9.90
N LEU A 116 -6.20 12.41 -9.47
CA LEU A 116 -6.33 11.00 -9.12
C LEU A 116 -7.32 10.37 -10.09
N VAL A 117 -6.86 9.42 -10.88
CA VAL A 117 -7.68 8.71 -11.87
C VAL A 117 -8.03 7.33 -11.32
N PHE A 118 -9.22 7.19 -10.74
CA PHE A 118 -9.77 5.89 -10.37
C PHE A 118 -10.33 5.22 -11.62
N SER A 119 -9.97 3.97 -11.83
CA SER A 119 -10.23 3.21 -13.04
C SER A 119 -11.11 2.00 -12.74
N PHE A 120 -10.49 0.93 -12.25
CA PHE A 120 -11.13 -0.36 -12.02
C PHE A 120 -11.24 -0.73 -10.55
N GLU A 121 -10.60 0.03 -9.66
CA GLU A 121 -10.59 -0.22 -8.23
C GLU A 121 -12.03 -0.14 -7.67
N GLU A 122 -12.40 -1.12 -6.84
CA GLU A 122 -13.63 -1.17 -6.05
C GLU A 122 -13.32 -1.87 -4.72
N GLY A 123 -13.57 -1.19 -3.61
CA GLY A 123 -13.20 -1.67 -2.28
C GLY A 123 -12.42 -0.62 -1.50
N THR A 124 -11.48 -1.06 -0.69
CA THR A 124 -10.58 -0.18 0.06
C THR A 124 -9.22 -0.08 -0.62
N VAL A 125 -8.72 1.15 -0.72
CA VAL A 125 -7.31 1.46 -1.00
C VAL A 125 -6.89 2.55 0.01
N TRP A 126 -5.69 3.12 -0.10
CA TRP A 126 -5.24 4.10 0.89
C TRP A 126 -4.27 5.13 0.29
N TRP A 127 -3.93 6.15 1.06
CA TRP A 127 -2.94 7.14 0.68
C TRP A 127 -1.92 7.31 1.79
N HIS A 128 -0.70 7.66 1.41
CA HIS A 128 0.38 7.90 2.37
C HIS A 128 1.45 8.81 1.79
N ALA A 129 2.29 9.40 2.64
CA ALA A 129 3.49 10.07 2.17
C ALA A 129 4.45 9.09 1.51
N HIS A 130 5.18 9.50 0.47
CA HIS A 130 6.12 8.63 -0.25
C HIS A 130 7.49 9.30 -0.39
N SER A 131 7.94 9.81 0.75
CA SER A 131 9.18 10.57 0.93
C SER A 131 9.69 10.33 2.35
N ASP A 132 10.90 9.80 2.46
CA ASP A 132 11.50 9.35 3.72
C ASP A 132 10.51 8.49 4.53
N TRP A 133 10.48 8.62 5.86
CA TRP A 133 9.60 7.85 6.73
C TRP A 133 8.31 8.60 7.14
N ALA A 134 7.97 9.67 6.41
CA ALA A 134 6.86 10.55 6.78
C ALA A 134 5.49 9.83 6.82
N ARG A 135 5.34 8.69 6.12
CA ARG A 135 4.08 7.93 6.14
C ARG A 135 3.75 7.32 7.49
N ALA A 136 4.67 7.26 8.45
CA ALA A 136 4.35 6.82 9.81
C ALA A 136 3.21 7.63 10.43
N THR A 137 3.06 8.90 10.04
CA THR A 137 2.00 9.79 10.54
C THR A 137 1.18 10.47 9.44
N VAL A 138 1.65 10.48 8.19
CA VAL A 138 0.99 11.06 7.02
C VAL A 138 0.39 9.93 6.18
N HIS A 139 -0.77 9.42 6.58
CA HIS A 139 -1.52 8.39 5.85
C HIS A 139 -3.02 8.45 6.14
N GLY A 140 -3.84 7.83 5.31
CA GLY A 140 -5.29 7.70 5.53
C GLY A 140 -5.96 6.79 4.50
N ALA A 141 -7.22 6.43 4.74
CA ALA A 141 -7.94 5.50 3.88
C ALA A 141 -8.55 6.16 2.64
N ILE A 142 -8.80 5.36 1.60
CA ILE A 142 -9.59 5.72 0.42
C ILE A 142 -10.67 4.65 0.23
N PHE A 143 -11.94 5.06 0.25
CA PHE A 143 -13.06 4.17 -0.03
C PHE A 143 -13.47 4.36 -1.48
N VAL A 144 -13.31 3.31 -2.28
CA VAL A 144 -13.72 3.28 -3.68
C VAL A 144 -15.00 2.46 -3.80
N TYR A 145 -16.13 3.16 -3.86
CA TYR A 145 -17.43 2.53 -3.99
C TYR A 145 -17.62 1.95 -5.40
N PRO A 146 -18.47 0.93 -5.56
CA PRO A 146 -18.97 0.55 -6.88
C PRO A 146 -19.57 1.76 -7.62
N THR A 147 -19.74 1.65 -8.94
CA THR A 147 -20.43 2.70 -9.69
C THR A 147 -21.82 2.98 -9.10
N LYS A 148 -22.33 4.22 -9.23
CA LYS A 148 -23.56 4.69 -8.54
C LYS A 148 -24.81 3.82 -8.74
N ASN A 149 -24.83 3.01 -9.81
CA ASN A 149 -25.94 2.13 -10.18
C ASN A 149 -25.64 0.64 -9.94
N SER A 150 -24.52 0.30 -9.31
CA SER A 150 -24.10 -1.08 -9.03
C SER A 150 -24.06 -1.33 -7.52
N PRO A 151 -24.73 -2.37 -7.01
CA PRO A 151 -24.59 -2.76 -5.62
C PRO A 151 -23.24 -3.46 -5.39
N TYR A 152 -22.87 -3.59 -4.11
CA TYR A 152 -21.85 -4.55 -3.68
C TYR A 152 -22.22 -5.98 -4.12
N PRO A 153 -21.24 -6.87 -4.34
CA PRO A 153 -21.49 -8.29 -4.59
C PRO A 153 -21.92 -9.07 -3.33
N PHE A 154 -22.11 -8.38 -2.21
CA PHE A 154 -22.60 -8.89 -0.93
C PHE A 154 -23.70 -7.96 -0.40
N PRO A 155 -24.52 -8.40 0.57
CA PRO A 155 -25.57 -7.57 1.15
C PRO A 155 -25.02 -6.24 1.69
N GLN A 156 -25.76 -5.15 1.46
CA GLN A 156 -25.35 -3.82 1.91
C GLN A 156 -25.10 -3.82 3.42
N PRO A 157 -23.89 -3.46 3.88
CA PRO A 157 -23.59 -3.38 5.31
C PRO A 157 -24.33 -2.22 5.97
N HIS A 158 -24.55 -2.34 7.28
CA HIS A 158 -25.18 -1.30 8.11
C HIS A 158 -24.31 -0.05 8.20
N ALA A 159 -22.99 -0.23 8.35
CA ALA A 159 -22.01 0.86 8.38
C ALA A 159 -20.64 0.39 7.86
N GLU A 160 -19.81 1.35 7.44
CA GLU A 160 -18.45 1.13 6.94
C GLU A 160 -17.42 1.84 7.82
N ILE A 161 -16.46 1.09 8.35
CA ILE A 161 -15.58 1.53 9.44
C ILE A 161 -14.12 1.36 8.99
N PRO A 162 -13.30 2.42 8.92
CA PRO A 162 -11.88 2.26 8.69
C PRO A 162 -11.21 1.61 9.90
N ILE A 163 -10.36 0.61 9.66
CA ILE A 163 -9.48 0.00 10.65
C ILE A 163 -8.05 0.14 10.12
N ILE A 164 -7.35 1.19 10.54
CA ILE A 164 -6.01 1.51 10.05
C ILE A 164 -4.99 1.07 11.10
N PHE A 165 -4.19 0.08 10.77
CA PHE A 165 -3.04 -0.30 11.58
C PHE A 165 -1.87 0.64 11.32
N GLY A 166 -1.12 0.97 12.36
CA GLY A 166 0.10 1.77 12.26
C GLY A 166 1.06 1.48 13.40
N GLU A 167 2.21 2.14 13.37
CA GLU A 167 3.24 2.07 14.40
C GLU A 167 3.47 3.46 15.01
N TRP A 168 3.74 3.51 16.31
CA TRP A 168 4.03 4.73 17.04
C TRP A 168 5.44 4.69 17.67
N TRP A 169 6.22 5.74 17.42
CA TRP A 169 7.46 6.03 18.14
C TRP A 169 7.26 7.23 19.05
N LYS A 170 7.86 7.24 20.25
CA LYS A 170 7.96 8.45 21.07
C LYS A 170 8.94 9.44 20.46
N THR A 171 10.02 8.95 19.84
CA THR A 171 10.98 9.75 19.08
C THR A 171 10.35 10.24 17.76
N ASP A 172 10.87 11.35 17.21
CA ASP A 172 10.53 11.75 15.85
C ASP A 172 10.98 10.64 14.88
N VAL A 173 10.07 10.24 13.99
CA VAL A 173 10.34 9.15 13.04
C VAL A 173 11.41 9.56 12.02
N ASN A 174 11.50 10.84 11.67
CA ASN A 174 12.58 11.32 10.80
C ASN A 174 13.94 11.27 11.50
N GLU A 175 13.98 11.42 12.82
CA GLU A 175 15.20 11.23 13.62
C GLU A 175 15.59 9.74 13.67
N VAL A 176 14.63 8.84 13.89
CA VAL A 176 14.85 7.38 13.82
C VAL A 176 15.45 6.97 12.47
N PHE A 177 14.88 7.48 11.38
CA PHE A 177 15.39 7.25 10.03
C PHE A 177 16.81 7.81 9.86
N THR A 178 17.01 9.10 10.16
CA THR A 178 18.31 9.78 9.98
C THR A 178 19.41 9.11 10.78
N GLN A 179 19.12 8.69 12.03
CA GLN A 179 20.06 7.95 12.87
C GLN A 179 20.43 6.60 12.23
N SER A 180 19.47 5.85 11.71
CA SER A 180 19.74 4.56 11.06
C SER A 180 20.66 4.70 9.84
N VAL A 181 20.44 5.75 9.03
CA VAL A 181 21.32 6.08 7.89
C VAL A 181 22.72 6.49 8.36
N ALA A 182 22.80 7.30 9.42
CA ALA A 182 24.04 7.80 9.99
C ALA A 182 24.87 6.73 10.72
N THR A 183 24.27 5.66 11.24
CA THR A 183 25.01 4.54 11.86
C THR A 183 25.19 3.35 10.91
N GLY A 184 24.36 3.25 9.87
CA GLY A 184 24.26 2.08 9.01
C GLY A 184 23.67 0.85 9.71
N GLY A 185 23.10 1.03 10.91
CA GLY A 185 22.43 0.00 11.68
C GLY A 185 20.94 -0.13 11.33
N ALA A 186 20.27 -1.07 12.01
CA ALA A 186 18.83 -1.17 11.93
C ALA A 186 18.17 0.03 12.63
N PRO A 187 17.04 0.54 12.13
CA PRO A 187 16.27 1.57 12.82
C PRO A 187 15.68 1.03 14.12
N ASN A 188 15.47 1.91 15.10
CA ASN A 188 14.78 1.55 16.35
C ASN A 188 13.35 1.07 16.05
N ILE A 189 12.93 0.00 16.73
CA ILE A 189 11.55 -0.51 16.67
C ILE A 189 10.57 0.50 17.26
N SER A 190 9.28 0.40 16.91
CA SER A 190 8.23 1.23 17.50
C SER A 190 8.01 0.94 18.98
N ASP A 191 7.45 1.92 19.69
CA ASP A 191 7.03 1.80 21.09
C ASP A 191 5.65 1.13 21.22
N ALA A 192 4.82 1.20 20.17
CA ALA A 192 3.52 0.54 20.13
C ALA A 192 2.98 0.37 18.71
N LEU A 193 2.30 -0.76 18.48
CA LEU A 193 1.31 -0.88 17.42
C LEU A 193 0.07 -0.03 17.74
N THR A 194 -0.69 0.36 16.71
CA THR A 194 -1.91 1.16 16.87
C THR A 194 -3.06 0.69 15.96
N ILE A 195 -4.30 0.88 16.42
CA ILE A 195 -5.52 0.81 15.62
C ILE A 195 -6.12 2.22 15.55
N ASN A 196 -6.29 2.75 14.35
CA ASN A 196 -6.75 4.12 14.10
C ASN A 196 -5.94 5.16 14.90
N GLY A 197 -4.61 4.96 14.96
CA GLY A 197 -3.68 5.83 15.66
C GLY A 197 -3.70 5.70 17.19
N GLN A 198 -4.42 4.74 17.77
CA GLN A 198 -4.50 4.51 19.21
C GLN A 198 -3.86 3.17 19.62
N PRO A 199 -2.95 3.13 20.62
CA PRO A 199 -2.34 1.89 21.07
C PRO A 199 -3.33 0.87 21.65
N GLY A 200 -4.34 1.36 22.39
CA GLY A 200 -5.34 0.53 23.05
C GLY A 200 -5.10 0.33 24.54
N ASP A 201 -5.91 -0.54 25.13
CA ASP A 201 -6.05 -0.66 26.59
C ASP A 201 -4.87 -1.30 27.31
N LEU A 202 -3.98 -1.96 26.57
CA LEU A 202 -2.81 -2.63 27.13
C LEU A 202 -1.67 -1.67 27.47
N PHE A 203 -1.86 -0.37 27.24
CA PHE A 203 -0.83 0.65 27.38
C PHE A 203 -1.18 1.74 28.40
N PRO A 204 -0.16 2.29 29.09
CA PRO A 204 -0.36 3.45 29.96
C PRO A 204 -0.83 4.66 29.14
N CYS A 205 -1.66 5.50 29.75
CA CYS A 205 -2.21 6.72 29.14
C CYS A 205 -2.94 6.50 27.80
N SER A 206 -3.48 5.30 27.55
CA SER A 206 -4.12 4.95 26.26
C SER A 206 -5.57 4.48 26.41
N MET A 207 -5.95 3.89 27.55
CA MET A 207 -7.29 3.29 27.75
C MET A 207 -8.48 4.21 27.46
N THR A 208 -8.40 5.48 27.85
CA THR A 208 -9.50 6.44 27.66
C THR A 208 -9.69 6.86 26.21
N GLU A 209 -8.64 6.73 25.39
CA GLU A 209 -8.65 7.08 23.97
C GLU A 209 -8.75 5.87 23.04
N THR A 210 -8.78 4.64 23.60
CA THR A 210 -8.94 3.40 22.83
C THR A 210 -10.08 3.51 21.84
N PHE A 211 -9.84 3.15 20.58
CA PHE A 211 -10.85 3.20 19.54
C PHE A 211 -12.03 2.29 19.88
N LYS A 212 -13.25 2.82 19.71
CA LYS A 212 -14.51 2.13 20.01
C LYS A 212 -15.39 2.07 18.77
N LEU A 213 -15.84 0.87 18.45
CA LEU A 213 -16.82 0.57 17.43
C LEU A 213 -18.15 0.24 18.10
N HIS A 214 -19.13 1.13 17.97
CA HIS A 214 -20.48 0.87 18.45
C HIS A 214 -21.26 0.01 17.46
N VAL A 215 -21.90 -1.07 17.94
CA VAL A 215 -22.66 -1.99 17.09
C VAL A 215 -24.06 -2.29 17.64
N GLU A 216 -25.04 -2.41 16.76
CA GLU A 216 -26.33 -3.03 17.01
C GLU A 216 -26.29 -4.54 16.78
N GLN A 217 -26.87 -5.32 17.71
CA GLN A 217 -26.99 -6.78 17.59
C GLN A 217 -27.74 -7.17 16.30
N GLY A 218 -27.26 -8.22 15.63
CA GLY A 218 -27.81 -8.75 14.38
C GLY A 218 -27.43 -7.98 13.11
N ARG A 219 -26.77 -6.81 13.21
CA ARG A 219 -26.30 -6.04 12.05
C ARG A 219 -24.94 -6.53 11.54
N THR A 220 -24.66 -6.25 10.27
CA THR A 220 -23.37 -6.52 9.63
C THR A 220 -22.63 -5.21 9.36
N TYR A 221 -21.37 -5.16 9.74
CA TYR A 221 -20.45 -4.02 9.59
C TYR A 221 -19.37 -4.36 8.58
N HIS A 222 -18.99 -3.37 7.77
CA HIS A 222 -17.93 -3.49 6.79
C HIS A 222 -16.68 -2.80 7.32
N LEU A 223 -15.75 -3.60 7.85
CA LEU A 223 -14.45 -3.14 8.31
C LEU A 223 -13.52 -2.99 7.11
N ARG A 224 -13.05 -1.78 6.89
CA ARG A 224 -12.13 -1.41 5.80
C ARG A 224 -10.72 -1.34 6.36
N VAL A 225 -10.06 -2.49 6.36
CA VAL A 225 -8.78 -2.72 7.03
C VAL A 225 -7.64 -2.24 6.15
N VAL A 226 -6.73 -1.45 6.70
CA VAL A 226 -5.52 -0.96 6.04
C VAL A 226 -4.34 -1.26 6.94
N ASN A 227 -3.31 -1.94 6.44
CA ASN A 227 -2.05 -2.01 7.16
C ASN A 227 -1.11 -0.87 6.69
N ALA A 228 -1.12 0.23 7.45
CA ALA A 228 -0.23 1.37 7.29
C ALA A 228 1.00 1.32 8.22
N ALA A 229 1.25 0.16 8.88
CA ALA A 229 2.49 -0.05 9.63
C ALA A 229 3.70 0.12 8.69
N MET A 230 4.81 0.60 9.24
CA MET A 230 6.06 0.84 8.52
C MET A 230 6.78 -0.47 8.21
N ASN A 231 6.79 -1.40 9.17
CA ASN A 231 7.80 -2.45 9.22
C ASN A 231 7.27 -3.84 9.60
N LEU A 232 5.96 -4.02 9.74
CA LEU A 232 5.36 -5.24 10.32
C LEU A 232 4.12 -5.75 9.58
N ILE A 233 4.15 -7.04 9.24
CA ILE A 233 2.97 -7.83 8.88
C ILE A 233 2.20 -8.10 10.17
N LEU A 234 0.87 -8.09 10.12
CA LEU A 234 0.04 -8.20 11.31
C LEU A 234 -0.95 -9.36 11.21
N PHE A 235 -1.09 -10.10 12.30
CA PHE A 235 -2.29 -10.86 12.57
C PHE A 235 -3.35 -9.96 13.20
N PHE A 236 -4.60 -10.09 12.78
CA PHE A 236 -5.74 -9.38 13.33
C PHE A 236 -6.92 -10.32 13.56
N SER A 237 -7.60 -10.16 14.71
CA SER A 237 -8.78 -10.95 15.08
C SER A 237 -9.73 -10.13 15.97
N VAL A 238 -10.97 -10.60 16.10
CA VAL A 238 -12.00 -10.02 16.96
C VAL A 238 -12.56 -11.09 17.89
N SER A 239 -12.62 -10.78 19.18
CA SER A 239 -13.02 -11.74 20.21
C SER A 239 -14.45 -12.21 19.94
N GLN A 240 -14.63 -13.52 19.80
CA GLN A 240 -15.92 -14.18 19.54
C GLN A 240 -16.62 -13.79 18.22
N HIS A 241 -15.92 -13.17 17.27
CA HIS A 241 -16.49 -12.80 15.97
C HIS A 241 -15.60 -13.32 14.84
N ASN A 242 -16.23 -13.98 13.87
CA ASN A 242 -15.55 -14.38 12.65
C ASN A 242 -15.44 -13.19 11.68
N LEU A 243 -14.39 -13.20 10.88
CA LEU A 243 -14.09 -12.20 9.87
C LEU A 243 -14.34 -12.80 8.49
N THR A 244 -15.25 -12.21 7.72
CA THR A 244 -15.50 -12.64 6.33
C THR A 244 -14.87 -11.65 5.36
N VAL A 245 -13.70 -11.99 4.82
CA VAL A 245 -13.00 -11.18 3.82
C VAL A 245 -13.76 -11.25 2.49
N VAL A 246 -14.12 -10.09 1.94
CA VAL A 246 -14.90 -9.95 0.68
C VAL A 246 -14.20 -9.09 -0.36
N GLY A 247 -13.07 -8.48 0.00
CA GLY A 247 -12.23 -7.73 -0.92
C GLY A 247 -10.81 -7.58 -0.38
N ALA A 248 -9.88 -7.36 -1.29
CA ALA A 248 -8.49 -7.06 -0.99
C ALA A 248 -7.94 -6.11 -2.06
N ASP A 249 -7.15 -5.12 -1.65
CA ASP A 249 -6.39 -4.25 -2.55
C ASP A 249 -7.22 -3.55 -3.64
N GLY A 250 -8.43 -3.12 -3.28
CA GLY A 250 -9.37 -2.46 -4.20
C GLY A 250 -9.97 -3.41 -5.23
N SER A 251 -10.10 -4.71 -4.91
CA SER A 251 -10.75 -5.71 -5.75
C SER A 251 -11.54 -6.70 -4.91
N PHE A 252 -12.73 -7.10 -5.39
CA PHE A 252 -13.54 -8.11 -4.71
C PHE A 252 -12.92 -9.51 -4.78
N THR A 253 -13.12 -10.28 -3.71
CA THR A 253 -12.66 -11.67 -3.58
C THR A 253 -13.86 -12.60 -3.47
N LYS A 254 -13.62 -13.91 -3.63
CA LYS A 254 -14.57 -14.89 -3.09
C LYS A 254 -14.61 -14.73 -1.55
N PRO A 255 -15.79 -14.77 -0.91
CA PRO A 255 -15.86 -14.65 0.54
C PRO A 255 -15.02 -15.69 1.27
N LEU A 256 -14.16 -15.25 2.19
CA LEU A 256 -13.30 -16.10 3.01
C LEU A 256 -13.57 -15.81 4.49
N THR A 257 -14.26 -16.72 5.17
CA THR A 257 -14.49 -16.62 6.61
C THR A 257 -13.37 -17.28 7.40
N ARG A 258 -12.80 -16.54 8.36
CA ARG A 258 -11.70 -16.95 9.24
C ARG A 258 -11.83 -16.32 10.63
N ASP A 259 -11.15 -16.88 11.61
CA ASP A 259 -11.06 -16.31 12.96
C ASP A 259 -10.04 -15.17 13.04
N TYR A 260 -9.06 -15.18 12.13
CA TYR A 260 -8.02 -14.15 12.01
C TYR A 260 -7.70 -13.87 10.55
N ILE A 261 -7.08 -12.73 10.30
CA ILE A 261 -6.46 -12.38 9.02
C ILE A 261 -4.96 -12.12 9.21
N CYS A 262 -4.17 -12.35 8.16
CA CYS A 262 -2.76 -11.95 8.07
C CYS A 262 -2.63 -10.89 6.98
N ILE A 263 -2.22 -9.67 7.33
CA ILE A 263 -2.20 -8.50 6.44
C ILE A 263 -0.83 -7.81 6.49
N SER A 264 -0.18 -7.62 5.34
CA SER A 264 1.12 -6.95 5.27
C SER A 264 1.01 -5.44 5.04
N PRO A 265 2.03 -4.65 5.39
CA PRO A 265 2.12 -3.25 4.97
C PRO A 265 1.86 -3.11 3.48
N GLY A 266 1.08 -2.10 3.09
CA GLY A 266 0.62 -1.92 1.71
C GLY A 266 -0.74 -2.55 1.43
N GLN A 267 -1.08 -3.66 2.07
CA GLN A 267 -2.33 -4.36 1.82
C GLN A 267 -3.52 -3.69 2.49
N THR A 268 -4.67 -3.89 1.86
CA THR A 268 -5.99 -3.55 2.40
C THR A 268 -6.92 -4.75 2.29
N MET A 269 -7.86 -4.87 3.23
CA MET A 269 -8.87 -5.92 3.23
C MET A 269 -10.23 -5.36 3.59
N ASP A 270 -11.24 -5.70 2.79
CA ASP A 270 -12.64 -5.41 3.04
C ASP A 270 -13.25 -6.62 3.77
N VAL A 271 -13.66 -6.43 5.03
CA VAL A 271 -14.06 -7.51 5.94
C VAL A 271 -15.46 -7.27 6.50
N LEU A 272 -16.35 -8.24 6.33
CA LEU A 272 -17.66 -8.23 6.97
C LEU A 272 -17.57 -8.84 8.37
N LEU A 273 -18.07 -8.09 9.35
CA LEU A 273 -18.25 -8.53 10.74
C LEU A 273 -19.73 -8.50 11.08
N GLN A 274 -20.28 -9.65 11.49
CA GLN A 274 -21.66 -9.74 11.95
C GLN A 274 -21.70 -9.61 13.47
N ALA A 275 -22.45 -8.64 13.99
CA ALA A 275 -22.63 -8.43 15.43
C ALA A 275 -23.64 -9.44 16.01
N ASN A 276 -23.29 -10.72 16.00
CA ASN A 276 -24.18 -11.85 16.33
C ASN A 276 -23.99 -12.40 17.75
N GLN A 277 -23.16 -11.77 18.57
CA GLN A 277 -22.91 -12.20 19.95
C GLN A 277 -23.92 -11.56 20.92
N GLU A 278 -23.93 -12.04 22.17
CA GLU A 278 -24.68 -11.40 23.24
C GLU A 278 -24.20 -9.95 23.44
N PRO A 279 -25.10 -8.98 23.75
CA PRO A 279 -24.70 -7.60 23.96
C PRO A 279 -23.66 -7.48 25.08
N ASN A 280 -22.42 -7.15 24.69
CA ASN A 280 -21.28 -6.98 25.59
C ASN A 280 -20.19 -6.12 24.92
N HIS A 281 -19.03 -6.02 25.56
CA HIS A 281 -17.83 -5.48 24.93
C HIS A 281 -16.94 -6.63 24.41
N TYR A 282 -16.26 -6.39 23.29
CA TYR A 282 -15.34 -7.37 22.69
C TYR A 282 -14.09 -6.67 22.17
N TYR A 283 -12.91 -7.27 22.37
CA TYR A 283 -11.68 -6.72 21.80
C TYR A 283 -11.57 -7.04 20.31
N LEU A 284 -11.20 -6.04 19.53
CA LEU A 284 -10.41 -6.24 18.32
C LEU A 284 -8.93 -6.11 18.70
N ALA A 285 -8.08 -7.00 18.21
CA ALA A 285 -6.66 -6.95 18.54
C ALA A 285 -5.79 -7.29 17.33
N ALA A 286 -4.62 -6.65 17.26
CA ALA A 286 -3.59 -6.98 16.27
C ALA A 286 -2.21 -7.10 16.91
N ARG A 287 -1.40 -8.02 16.36
CA ARG A 287 0.00 -8.22 16.73
C ARG A 287 0.85 -8.56 15.52
N ALA A 288 2.17 -8.39 15.65
CA ALA A 288 3.10 -8.71 14.57
C ALA A 288 3.09 -10.20 14.20
N TYR A 289 3.19 -10.46 12.90
CA TYR A 289 3.76 -11.67 12.32
C TYR A 289 5.20 -11.34 11.90
N SER A 290 6.18 -12.04 12.48
CA SER A 290 7.60 -11.89 12.23
C SER A 290 8.28 -13.25 12.27
N SER A 291 8.82 -13.67 11.12
CA SER A 291 9.52 -14.94 10.93
C SER A 291 11.04 -14.84 11.08
N GLY A 292 11.58 -13.61 11.14
CA GLY A 292 13.02 -13.34 11.16
C GLY A 292 13.70 -13.80 12.45
N VAL A 293 14.65 -14.71 12.33
CA VAL A 293 15.45 -15.17 13.48
C VAL A 293 16.46 -14.09 13.88
N GLY A 294 16.42 -13.67 15.15
CA GLY A 294 17.34 -12.66 15.68
C GLY A 294 17.12 -11.24 15.16
N VAL A 295 16.01 -10.99 14.45
CA VAL A 295 15.62 -9.66 13.98
C VAL A 295 14.69 -9.03 15.00
N ALA A 296 15.07 -7.88 15.57
CA ALA A 296 14.22 -7.16 16.51
C ALA A 296 12.97 -6.59 15.82
N PHE A 297 11.83 -6.64 16.51
CA PHE A 297 10.56 -6.10 16.05
C PHE A 297 9.71 -5.64 17.24
N ASP A 298 8.73 -4.78 16.98
CA ASP A 298 7.72 -4.42 17.99
C ASP A 298 6.77 -5.62 18.20
N ASN A 299 6.93 -6.28 19.34
CA ASN A 299 6.13 -7.44 19.74
C ASN A 299 4.97 -7.05 20.68
N THR A 300 4.54 -5.79 20.67
CA THR A 300 3.36 -5.36 21.41
C THR A 300 2.07 -5.85 20.74
N THR A 301 0.95 -5.71 21.44
CA THR A 301 -0.39 -5.99 20.91
C THR A 301 -1.23 -4.73 21.03
N THR A 302 -1.81 -4.27 19.94
CA THR A 302 -2.73 -3.13 19.94
C THR A 302 -4.17 -3.61 20.05
N THR A 303 -5.03 -2.84 20.72
CA THR A 303 -6.43 -3.19 20.92
C THR A 303 -7.39 -2.04 20.63
N ALA A 304 -8.61 -2.41 20.24
CA ALA A 304 -9.79 -1.57 20.14
C ALA A 304 -11.01 -2.32 20.69
N ARG A 305 -12.12 -1.64 20.95
CA ARG A 305 -13.33 -2.27 21.52
C ARG A 305 -14.50 -2.22 20.54
N ILE A 306 -15.22 -3.32 20.43
CA ILE A 306 -16.61 -3.34 20.01
C ILE A 306 -17.46 -3.12 21.26
N GLU A 307 -18.40 -2.18 21.21
CA GLU A 307 -19.38 -1.94 22.27
C GLU A 307 -20.78 -2.12 21.68
N TYR A 308 -21.49 -3.17 22.10
CA TYR A 308 -22.87 -3.38 21.66
C TYR A 308 -23.78 -2.27 22.21
N SER A 309 -24.77 -1.88 21.43
CA SER A 309 -25.79 -0.90 21.81
C SER A 309 -26.93 -1.58 22.55
N GLY A 310 -27.47 -0.94 23.58
CA GLY A 310 -28.60 -1.46 24.36
C GLY A 310 -28.43 -1.27 25.86
N ASN A 311 -29.40 -1.76 26.64
CA ASN A 311 -29.35 -1.73 28.09
C ASN A 311 -28.88 -3.08 28.63
N TYR A 312 -27.61 -3.17 28.99
CA TYR A 312 -26.99 -4.33 29.62
C TYR A 312 -25.89 -3.87 30.57
N THR A 313 -25.50 -4.73 31.51
CA THR A 313 -24.33 -4.51 32.34
C THR A 313 -23.13 -5.18 31.67
N PRO A 314 -22.12 -4.43 31.19
CA PRO A 314 -20.95 -5.04 30.54
C PRO A 314 -20.23 -6.00 31.49
N SER A 315 -19.70 -7.10 30.95
CA SER A 315 -18.85 -8.00 31.73
C SER A 315 -17.61 -7.25 32.21
N SER A 316 -17.20 -7.53 33.45
CA SER A 316 -15.95 -6.99 34.01
C SER A 316 -14.70 -7.62 33.39
N SER A 317 -14.81 -8.81 32.80
CA SER A 317 -13.72 -9.51 32.14
C SER A 317 -13.87 -9.47 30.61
N LEU A 318 -12.93 -8.79 29.96
CA LEU A 318 -12.76 -8.80 28.51
C LEU A 318 -11.59 -9.71 28.15
N SER A 319 -11.83 -10.73 27.33
CA SER A 319 -10.76 -11.59 26.81
C SER A 319 -10.24 -11.06 25.48
N LEU A 320 -8.91 -11.11 25.31
CA LEU A 320 -8.29 -10.93 24.01
C LEU A 320 -8.75 -12.06 23.06
N PRO A 321 -8.92 -11.77 21.75
CA PRO A 321 -9.12 -12.83 20.78
C PRO A 321 -7.91 -13.75 20.72
N TYR A 322 -8.12 -14.95 20.19
CA TYR A 322 -7.01 -15.77 19.75
C TYR A 322 -6.29 -15.07 18.58
N LEU A 323 -4.98 -14.89 18.73
CA LEU A 323 -4.09 -14.48 17.65
C LEU A 323 -3.07 -15.62 17.45
N PRO A 324 -2.72 -16.01 16.21
CA PRO A 324 -1.61 -16.94 15.96
C PRO A 324 -0.29 -16.38 16.49
N ASN A 325 0.63 -17.24 16.96
CA ASN A 325 1.93 -16.80 17.50
C ASN A 325 2.67 -15.91 16.51
N PHE A 326 3.47 -14.95 17.00
CA PHE A 326 4.14 -14.00 16.10
C PHE A 326 5.01 -14.68 15.04
N ASN A 327 5.55 -15.86 15.33
CA ASN A 327 6.38 -16.65 14.43
C ASN A 327 5.61 -17.80 13.74
N ASP A 328 4.28 -17.84 13.81
CA ASP A 328 3.46 -18.87 13.21
C ASP A 328 3.36 -18.69 11.68
N THR A 329 4.41 -19.13 11.00
CA THR A 329 4.55 -19.07 9.54
C THR A 329 3.47 -19.91 8.86
N THR A 330 3.03 -21.01 9.48
CA THR A 330 1.96 -21.87 8.96
C THR A 330 0.64 -21.12 8.93
N ALA A 331 0.27 -20.44 10.01
CA ALA A 331 -0.93 -19.62 10.07
C ALA A 331 -0.92 -18.47 9.06
N ALA A 332 0.21 -17.77 8.93
CA ALA A 332 0.36 -16.72 7.93
C ALA A 332 0.22 -17.27 6.50
N PHE A 333 0.93 -18.36 6.19
CA PHE A 333 0.93 -18.97 4.86
C PHE A 333 -0.43 -19.57 4.47
N ASP A 334 -1.12 -20.23 5.40
CA ASP A 334 -2.48 -20.76 5.18
C ASP A 334 -3.46 -19.65 4.81
N PHE A 335 -3.43 -18.52 5.54
CA PHE A 335 -4.31 -17.40 5.26
C PHE A 335 -4.04 -16.79 3.88
N ILE A 336 -2.79 -16.42 3.58
CA ILE A 336 -2.45 -15.69 2.36
C ILE A 336 -2.68 -16.54 1.09
N THR A 337 -2.51 -17.86 1.18
CA THR A 337 -2.75 -18.80 0.07
C THR A 337 -4.22 -19.18 -0.09
N SER A 338 -5.07 -18.93 0.92
CA SER A 338 -6.50 -19.17 0.87
C SER A 338 -7.30 -18.10 0.11
N LEU A 339 -6.71 -16.92 -0.14
CA LEU A 339 -7.38 -15.84 -0.86
C LEU A 339 -7.61 -16.21 -2.33
N ARG A 340 -8.82 -15.94 -2.83
CA ARG A 340 -9.22 -16.19 -4.23
C ARG A 340 -9.92 -14.97 -4.80
N GLY A 341 -9.58 -14.63 -6.03
CA GLY A 341 -10.20 -13.51 -6.72
C GLY A 341 -11.59 -13.86 -7.27
N LEU A 342 -12.22 -12.87 -7.90
CA LEU A 342 -13.53 -12.96 -8.51
C LEU A 342 -13.42 -12.75 -10.04
N PRO A 343 -13.19 -13.82 -10.83
CA PRO A 343 -12.78 -13.69 -12.24
C PRO A 343 -13.70 -12.88 -13.14
N GLU A 344 -15.00 -12.94 -12.91
CA GLU A 344 -16.02 -12.17 -13.61
C GLU A 344 -15.88 -10.65 -13.42
N ARG A 345 -15.07 -10.20 -12.47
CA ARG A 345 -14.82 -8.78 -12.16
C ARG A 345 -13.40 -8.32 -12.47
N TYR A 346 -12.51 -9.18 -12.98
CA TYR A 346 -11.18 -8.76 -13.34
C TYR A 346 -11.18 -7.72 -14.47
N PRO A 347 -10.36 -6.66 -14.40
CA PRO A 347 -10.21 -5.72 -15.50
C PRO A 347 -9.56 -6.38 -16.73
N HIS A 348 -8.68 -7.36 -16.49
CA HIS A 348 -8.01 -8.15 -17.51
C HIS A 348 -8.02 -9.62 -17.09
N GLN A 349 -8.28 -10.51 -18.05
CA GLN A 349 -8.15 -11.95 -17.85
C GLN A 349 -6.74 -12.31 -17.36
N VAL A 350 -6.62 -13.40 -16.61
CA VAL A 350 -5.33 -13.92 -16.14
C VAL A 350 -4.45 -14.22 -17.37
N PRO A 351 -3.28 -13.57 -17.53
CA PRO A 351 -2.43 -13.83 -18.67
C PRO A 351 -1.95 -15.29 -18.69
N THR A 352 -2.18 -15.98 -19.81
CA THR A 352 -1.74 -17.37 -20.02
C THR A 352 -0.54 -17.47 -20.94
N ASN A 353 -0.46 -16.60 -21.96
CA ASN A 353 0.69 -16.48 -22.85
C ASN A 353 1.62 -15.38 -22.36
N ILE A 354 2.78 -15.74 -21.81
CA ILE A 354 3.73 -14.81 -21.17
C ILE A 354 4.79 -14.35 -22.16
N THR A 355 4.89 -13.04 -22.36
CA THR A 355 5.87 -12.41 -23.25
C THR A 355 7.14 -11.97 -22.54
N THR A 356 7.05 -11.68 -21.23
CA THR A 356 8.18 -11.30 -20.39
C THR A 356 8.13 -12.09 -19.10
N GLN A 357 9.15 -12.89 -18.84
CA GLN A 357 9.31 -13.60 -17.57
C GLN A 357 10.52 -13.05 -16.83
N THR A 358 10.38 -12.89 -15.51
CA THR A 358 11.48 -12.53 -14.62
C THR A 358 11.45 -13.38 -13.36
N VAL A 359 12.61 -13.76 -12.86
CA VAL A 359 12.81 -14.28 -11.51
C VAL A 359 13.64 -13.26 -10.76
N THR A 360 13.11 -12.76 -9.66
CA THR A 360 13.69 -11.68 -8.88
C THR A 360 13.95 -12.13 -7.46
N THR A 361 15.22 -12.29 -7.09
CA THR A 361 15.58 -12.49 -5.69
C THR A 361 15.35 -11.20 -4.91
N VAL A 362 14.83 -11.32 -3.70
CA VAL A 362 14.70 -10.22 -2.72
C VAL A 362 15.55 -10.56 -1.51
N SER A 363 16.48 -9.67 -1.17
CA SER A 363 17.52 -9.93 -0.18
C SER A 363 17.73 -8.73 0.73
N VAL A 364 17.85 -9.00 2.03
CA VAL A 364 18.60 -8.10 2.92
C VAL A 364 20.08 -8.29 2.63
N ASN A 365 20.84 -7.21 2.71
CA ASN A 365 22.23 -7.14 2.28
C ASN A 365 23.04 -6.28 3.25
N THR A 366 24.35 -6.22 3.01
CA THR A 366 25.21 -5.24 3.67
C THR A 366 26.17 -4.57 2.68
N LEU A 367 26.59 -3.36 2.99
CA LEU A 367 27.61 -2.61 2.28
C LEU A 367 28.83 -2.38 3.19
N PRO A 368 30.05 -2.34 2.63
CA PRO A 368 31.24 -2.02 3.41
C PRO A 368 31.10 -0.69 4.15
N CYS A 369 31.57 -0.64 5.40
CA CYS A 369 31.64 0.60 6.16
C CYS A 369 32.75 1.50 5.60
N PRO A 370 32.48 2.79 5.30
CA PRO A 370 33.51 3.73 4.87
C PRO A 370 34.64 3.85 5.90
N GLY A 371 35.88 4.04 5.44
CA GLY A 371 37.04 4.22 6.31
C GLY A 371 36.87 5.41 7.26
N GLY A 372 37.26 5.23 8.53
CA GLY A 372 37.15 6.27 9.57
C GLY A 372 35.77 6.39 10.22
N ARG A 373 34.79 5.58 9.81
CA ARG A 373 33.46 5.47 10.44
C ARG A 373 33.32 4.13 11.17
N ILE A 374 32.58 4.13 12.28
CA ILE A 374 32.13 2.90 12.94
C ILE A 374 30.68 2.67 12.52
N CYS A 375 30.40 1.54 11.88
CA CYS A 375 29.05 1.18 11.45
C CYS A 375 28.43 0.11 12.36
N GLN A 376 27.11 0.15 12.49
CA GLN A 376 26.35 -0.69 13.44
C GLN A 376 25.63 -1.88 12.79
N GLY A 377 25.77 -2.07 11.48
CA GLY A 377 25.26 -3.25 10.79
C GLY A 377 26.08 -4.51 11.12
N PRO A 378 25.63 -5.68 10.64
CA PRO A 378 26.26 -6.97 10.93
C PRO A 378 27.76 -6.94 10.57
N ASN A 379 28.63 -7.44 11.46
CA ASN A 379 30.07 -7.43 11.26
C ASN A 379 30.68 -6.04 10.98
N GLY A 380 30.09 -4.97 11.54
CA GLY A 380 30.58 -3.60 11.36
C GLY A 380 30.34 -3.03 9.96
N THR A 381 29.31 -3.52 9.28
CA THR A 381 28.90 -3.06 7.93
C THR A 381 27.72 -2.09 7.99
N ILE A 382 27.20 -1.68 6.84
CA ILE A 382 25.97 -0.88 6.70
C ILE A 382 24.87 -1.80 6.16
N PHE A 383 23.67 -1.78 6.74
CA PHE A 383 22.53 -2.50 6.15
C PHE A 383 22.19 -1.96 4.75
N ALA A 384 21.87 -2.89 3.87
CA ALA A 384 21.37 -2.63 2.53
C ALA A 384 20.29 -3.67 2.20
N ALA A 385 19.67 -3.52 1.04
CA ALA A 385 18.75 -4.50 0.49
C ALA A 385 18.80 -4.42 -1.04
N SER A 386 18.39 -5.48 -1.70
CA SER A 386 18.47 -5.55 -3.15
C SER A 386 17.36 -6.39 -3.78
N MET A 387 17.14 -6.10 -5.06
CA MET A 387 16.39 -6.95 -5.98
C MET A 387 17.36 -7.45 -7.06
N ASN A 388 17.49 -8.77 -7.27
CA ASN A 388 18.47 -9.37 -8.18
C ASN A 388 19.91 -8.86 -7.97
N ASN A 389 20.32 -8.68 -6.71
CA ASN A 389 21.63 -8.17 -6.30
C ASN A 389 21.94 -6.73 -6.76
N ILE A 390 20.91 -5.96 -7.13
CA ILE A 390 20.97 -4.51 -7.34
C ILE A 390 20.31 -3.84 -6.15
N SER A 391 21.10 -3.11 -5.35
CA SER A 391 20.59 -2.18 -4.34
C SER A 391 20.31 -0.86 -5.05
N PHE A 392 19.03 -0.48 -5.09
CA PHE A 392 18.60 0.70 -5.83
C PHE A 392 19.19 1.97 -5.23
N ASP A 393 19.71 2.83 -6.10
CA ASP A 393 20.25 4.13 -5.72
C ASP A 393 19.33 5.23 -6.25
N THR A 394 18.59 5.88 -5.38
CA THR A 394 17.61 6.89 -5.78
C THR A 394 18.31 8.11 -6.39
N PRO A 395 17.93 8.55 -7.60
CA PRO A 395 18.58 9.69 -8.26
C PRO A 395 18.12 11.03 -7.67
N ASN A 396 18.81 12.12 -8.06
CA ASN A 396 18.42 13.48 -7.66
C ASN A 396 17.46 14.17 -8.64
N ILE A 397 17.35 13.65 -9.87
CA ILE A 397 16.31 14.04 -10.85
C ILE A 397 15.36 12.87 -10.97
N ASN A 398 14.05 13.12 -10.97
CA ASN A 398 13.10 12.03 -11.00
C ASN A 398 13.13 11.26 -12.34
N ILE A 399 12.96 9.94 -12.26
CA ILE A 399 13.08 9.04 -13.41
C ILE A 399 12.03 9.35 -14.48
N LEU A 400 10.82 9.77 -14.11
CA LEU A 400 9.76 10.12 -15.05
C LEU A 400 10.09 11.33 -15.91
N GLU A 401 10.60 12.41 -15.33
CA GLU A 401 11.10 13.57 -16.09
C GLU A 401 12.30 13.20 -16.94
N ALA A 402 13.24 12.41 -16.40
CA ALA A 402 14.39 11.95 -17.16
C ALA A 402 13.98 11.10 -18.37
N TYR A 403 12.98 10.23 -18.21
CA TYR A 403 12.40 9.44 -19.29
C TYR A 403 11.69 10.33 -20.32
N TYR A 404 10.82 11.23 -19.87
CA TYR A 404 9.98 12.05 -20.74
C TYR A 404 10.78 13.07 -21.56
N TYR A 405 11.78 13.69 -20.95
CA TYR A 405 12.64 14.69 -21.60
C TYR A 405 13.95 14.11 -22.15
N HIS A 406 14.13 12.78 -22.10
CA HIS A 406 15.33 12.09 -22.57
C HIS A 406 16.64 12.60 -21.93
N VAL A 407 16.61 12.84 -20.62
CA VAL A 407 17.78 13.28 -19.86
C VAL A 407 18.71 12.09 -19.62
N ASN A 408 19.94 12.18 -20.15
CA ASN A 408 20.93 11.12 -20.04
C ASN A 408 21.56 11.06 -18.64
N GLY A 409 21.99 9.87 -18.22
CA GLY A 409 22.81 9.67 -17.01
C GLY A 409 22.04 9.54 -15.69
N ILE A 410 20.71 9.62 -15.71
CA ILE A 410 19.88 9.53 -14.49
C ILE A 410 19.62 8.08 -14.05
N TYR A 411 19.38 7.19 -15.02
CA TYR A 411 19.16 5.77 -14.77
C TYR A 411 19.79 4.93 -15.88
N LYS A 412 20.01 3.64 -15.58
CA LYS A 412 20.46 2.64 -16.56
C LYS A 412 19.32 1.69 -16.88
N THR A 413 19.09 1.42 -18.16
CA THR A 413 18.20 0.34 -18.57
C THR A 413 18.85 -1.03 -18.34
N GLY A 414 18.04 -2.08 -18.34
CA GLY A 414 18.53 -3.46 -18.23
C GLY A 414 18.77 -3.87 -16.79
N PHE A 415 17.77 -3.68 -15.94
CA PHE A 415 17.66 -4.43 -14.69
C PHE A 415 17.67 -5.95 -15.00
N PRO A 416 18.42 -6.80 -14.25
CA PRO A 416 18.51 -8.21 -14.55
C PRO A 416 17.16 -8.92 -14.45
N ARG A 417 16.75 -9.63 -15.51
CA ARG A 417 15.50 -10.42 -15.51
C ARG A 417 15.59 -11.68 -14.65
N PHE A 418 16.80 -12.17 -14.41
CA PHE A 418 17.08 -13.35 -13.60
C PHE A 418 18.19 -13.02 -12.61
N PRO A 419 18.29 -13.74 -11.48
CA PRO A 419 19.33 -13.51 -10.51
C PRO A 419 20.71 -13.71 -11.17
N PRO A 420 21.66 -12.77 -11.02
CA PRO A 420 22.97 -12.88 -11.66
C PRO A 420 23.82 -14.02 -11.09
N PHE A 421 23.47 -14.50 -9.90
CA PHE A 421 24.11 -15.63 -9.23
C PHE A 421 23.04 -16.63 -8.80
N ILE A 422 23.18 -17.88 -9.22
CA ILE A 422 22.30 -18.98 -8.81
C ILE A 422 22.96 -19.72 -7.66
N PHE A 423 22.23 -19.84 -6.56
CA PHE A 423 22.62 -20.60 -5.36
C PHE A 423 21.36 -21.15 -4.69
N ASN A 424 21.51 -21.92 -3.61
CA ASN A 424 20.38 -22.32 -2.80
C ASN A 424 19.88 -21.11 -1.98
N PHE A 425 18.91 -20.37 -2.52
CA PHE A 425 18.46 -19.08 -1.97
C PHE A 425 17.95 -19.17 -0.54
N THR A 426 17.31 -20.30 -0.20
CA THR A 426 16.70 -20.57 1.11
C THR A 426 17.56 -21.47 2.01
N ALA A 427 18.88 -21.56 1.77
CA ALA A 427 19.78 -22.28 2.67
C ALA A 427 19.91 -21.53 4.01
N ASP A 428 20.05 -22.26 5.12
CA ASP A 428 20.24 -21.65 6.45
C ASP A 428 21.56 -20.87 6.56
N PHE A 429 22.60 -21.35 5.86
CA PHE A 429 23.93 -20.77 5.88
C PHE A 429 24.36 -20.40 4.46
N LEU A 430 24.58 -19.09 4.24
CA LEU A 430 25.03 -18.55 2.97
C LEU A 430 26.42 -17.90 3.11
N PRO A 431 27.27 -17.99 2.08
CA PRO A 431 28.60 -17.39 2.13
C PRO A 431 28.51 -15.86 2.16
N LEU A 432 29.37 -15.22 2.97
CA LEU A 432 29.42 -13.76 3.15
C LEU A 432 29.69 -12.98 1.85
N THR A 433 30.24 -13.65 0.83
CA THR A 433 30.45 -13.05 -0.50
C THR A 433 29.15 -12.66 -1.21
N LEU A 434 28.01 -13.23 -0.81
CA LEU A 434 26.69 -12.88 -1.33
C LEU A 434 26.08 -11.65 -0.65
N ASN A 435 26.66 -11.17 0.45
CA ASN A 435 26.06 -10.09 1.23
C ASN A 435 26.10 -8.74 0.52
N ILE A 436 27.08 -8.52 -0.38
CA ILE A 436 27.37 -7.20 -0.97
C ILE A 436 26.71 -7.07 -2.35
N PRO A 437 25.67 -6.25 -2.50
CA PRO A 437 25.02 -5.99 -3.76
C PRO A 437 25.74 -4.89 -4.54
N LYS A 438 25.39 -4.75 -5.82
CA LYS A 438 25.80 -3.58 -6.62
C LYS A 438 24.83 -2.44 -6.36
N ARG A 439 25.34 -1.25 -6.03
CA ARG A 439 24.54 -0.04 -5.89
C ARG A 439 24.39 0.64 -7.25
N GLU A 440 23.19 0.61 -7.84
CA GLU A 440 22.91 1.21 -9.14
C GLU A 440 21.42 1.62 -9.29
N THR A 441 21.14 2.67 -10.05
CA THR A 441 19.79 3.05 -10.48
C THR A 441 19.41 2.30 -11.77
N ARG A 442 18.86 1.08 -11.65
CA ARG A 442 18.45 0.27 -12.81
C ARG A 442 16.94 0.15 -12.97
N VAL A 443 16.49 0.25 -14.21
CA VAL A 443 15.07 0.14 -14.59
C VAL A 443 14.80 -1.04 -15.52
N ASN A 444 13.59 -1.57 -15.43
CA ASN A 444 12.99 -2.54 -16.34
C ASN A 444 12.18 -1.80 -17.40
N VAL A 445 12.49 -1.99 -18.68
CA VAL A 445 11.70 -1.41 -19.78
C VAL A 445 10.79 -2.48 -20.36
N LEU A 446 9.49 -2.19 -20.42
CA LEU A 446 8.44 -3.05 -20.95
C LEU A 446 7.76 -2.38 -22.13
N ASN A 447 7.38 -3.19 -23.12
CA ASN A 447 6.52 -2.73 -24.20
C ASN A 447 5.07 -2.67 -23.71
N TYR A 448 4.32 -1.69 -24.19
CA TYR A 448 2.87 -1.63 -23.96
C TYR A 448 2.19 -2.95 -24.35
N GLY A 449 1.33 -3.46 -23.48
CA GLY A 449 0.59 -4.70 -23.70
C GLY A 449 1.39 -5.99 -23.44
N ALA A 450 2.65 -5.90 -23.02
CA ALA A 450 3.41 -7.08 -22.63
C ALA A 450 2.71 -7.80 -21.46
N THR A 451 2.50 -9.10 -21.59
CA THR A 451 2.10 -10.00 -20.50
C THR A 451 3.34 -10.39 -19.70
N VAL A 452 3.37 -10.01 -18.44
CA VAL A 452 4.54 -10.14 -17.57
C VAL A 452 4.25 -11.16 -16.49
N GLU A 453 5.19 -12.08 -16.28
CA GLU A 453 5.26 -12.94 -15.10
C GLU A 453 6.49 -12.57 -14.27
N ILE A 454 6.29 -12.31 -12.99
CA ILE A 454 7.36 -12.06 -12.02
C ILE A 454 7.28 -13.15 -10.96
N VAL A 455 8.36 -13.89 -10.77
CA VAL A 455 8.54 -14.75 -9.60
C VAL A 455 9.48 -14.05 -8.64
N PHE A 456 8.97 -13.67 -7.48
CA PHE A 456 9.80 -13.18 -6.38
C PHE A 456 10.32 -14.37 -5.58
N GLN A 457 11.63 -14.42 -5.36
CA GLN A 457 12.31 -15.45 -4.60
C GLN A 457 12.89 -14.83 -3.32
N GLY A 458 12.38 -15.23 -2.15
CA GLY A 458 12.98 -14.89 -0.86
C GLY A 458 14.37 -15.53 -0.72
N THR A 459 15.26 -14.85 0.00
CA THR A 459 16.60 -15.37 0.29
C THR A 459 16.93 -15.21 1.76
N ASN A 460 17.81 -16.07 2.27
CA ASN A 460 18.35 -15.94 3.63
C ASN A 460 19.66 -15.13 3.69
N VAL A 461 19.95 -14.32 2.66
CA VAL A 461 21.15 -13.48 2.66
C VAL A 461 21.04 -12.46 3.79
N VAL A 462 22.05 -12.41 4.67
CA VAL A 462 22.13 -11.57 5.89
C VAL A 462 21.04 -11.88 6.94
N ALA A 463 19.78 -11.68 6.58
CA ALA A 463 18.62 -11.98 7.41
C ALA A 463 17.44 -12.36 6.50
N GLY A 464 17.03 -13.63 6.55
CA GLY A 464 15.78 -14.07 5.92
C GLY A 464 14.58 -13.51 6.68
N ILE A 465 13.65 -12.89 5.96
CA ILE A 465 12.35 -12.38 6.45
C ILE A 465 11.34 -12.34 5.32
N ASP A 466 10.06 -12.21 5.64
CA ASP A 466 9.01 -12.01 4.64
C ASP A 466 9.06 -10.59 4.03
N HIS A 467 8.77 -10.49 2.73
CA HIS A 467 8.81 -9.23 1.99
C HIS A 467 7.46 -8.93 1.30
N PRO A 468 6.70 -7.91 1.73
CA PRO A 468 5.55 -7.43 0.99
C PRO A 468 6.01 -6.62 -0.23
N MET A 469 5.93 -7.20 -1.42
CA MET A 469 6.31 -6.54 -2.68
C MET A 469 5.10 -5.82 -3.27
N HIS A 470 5.25 -4.52 -3.51
CA HIS A 470 4.23 -3.63 -4.03
C HIS A 470 4.61 -3.08 -5.42
N LEU A 471 3.63 -3.04 -6.33
CA LEU A 471 3.78 -2.45 -7.67
C LEU A 471 2.81 -1.27 -7.84
N HIS A 472 3.37 -0.09 -8.08
CA HIS A 472 2.63 1.10 -8.46
C HIS A 472 2.00 0.95 -9.86
N GLY A 473 0.92 1.67 -10.12
CA GLY A 473 0.28 1.73 -11.45
C GLY A 473 -0.44 0.47 -11.92
N PHE A 474 -0.30 -0.64 -11.21
CA PHE A 474 -0.87 -1.94 -11.57
C PHE A 474 -1.48 -2.65 -10.34
N SER A 475 -2.38 -3.59 -10.62
CA SER A 475 -2.60 -4.76 -9.78
C SER A 475 -2.21 -5.97 -10.62
N PHE A 476 -1.89 -7.07 -9.97
CA PHE A 476 -1.44 -8.32 -10.58
C PHE A 476 -2.21 -9.51 -10.01
N HIS A 477 -2.32 -10.56 -10.82
CA HIS A 477 -2.86 -11.85 -10.43
C HIS A 477 -1.79 -12.63 -9.69
N VAL A 478 -2.04 -13.03 -8.45
CA VAL A 478 -1.11 -13.89 -7.71
C VAL A 478 -1.39 -15.35 -8.05
N VAL A 479 -0.60 -15.91 -8.95
CA VAL A 479 -0.87 -17.21 -9.57
C VAL A 479 -0.24 -18.38 -8.80
N GLY A 480 0.72 -18.14 -7.92
CA GLY A 480 1.33 -19.22 -7.15
C GLY A 480 2.15 -18.75 -5.97
N TYR A 481 2.27 -19.63 -4.99
CA TYR A 481 3.15 -19.53 -3.85
C TYR A 481 3.87 -20.87 -3.67
N GLY A 482 5.06 -20.84 -3.10
CA GLY A 482 5.74 -22.05 -2.66
C GLY A 482 6.80 -21.77 -1.62
N LEU A 483 7.22 -22.83 -0.94
CA LEU A 483 8.36 -22.81 -0.02
C LEU A 483 9.59 -23.41 -0.72
N GLY A 484 10.77 -23.00 -0.27
CA GLY A 484 12.06 -23.32 -0.88
C GLY A 484 12.38 -22.46 -2.10
N ASN A 485 13.22 -23.01 -2.98
CA ASN A 485 13.61 -22.35 -4.23
C ASN A 485 12.61 -22.66 -5.33
N PHE A 486 12.19 -21.63 -6.07
CA PHE A 486 11.34 -21.79 -7.24
C PHE A 486 11.97 -22.71 -8.29
N ASN A 487 11.17 -23.67 -8.77
CA ASN A 487 11.49 -24.59 -9.83
C ASN A 487 10.64 -24.29 -11.07
N GLN A 488 11.26 -23.61 -12.04
CA GLN A 488 10.62 -23.17 -13.29
C GLN A 488 9.99 -24.32 -14.11
N SER A 489 10.43 -25.56 -13.93
CA SER A 489 9.91 -26.72 -14.66
C SER A 489 8.77 -27.44 -13.93
N LYS A 490 8.58 -27.19 -12.63
CA LYS A 490 7.59 -27.93 -11.80
C LYS A 490 6.50 -27.03 -11.25
N ASP A 491 6.87 -25.89 -10.68
CA ASP A 491 5.95 -25.04 -9.94
C ASP A 491 4.89 -24.37 -10.82
N PRO A 492 5.17 -23.94 -12.08
CA PRO A 492 4.14 -23.36 -12.92
C PRO A 492 2.95 -24.29 -13.22
N VAL A 493 3.11 -25.61 -13.05
CA VAL A 493 2.04 -26.61 -13.26
C VAL A 493 0.93 -26.49 -12.21
N THR A 494 1.25 -25.99 -11.01
CA THR A 494 0.29 -25.83 -9.91
C THR A 494 -0.29 -24.42 -9.82
N PHE A 495 0.05 -23.54 -10.75
CA PHE A 495 -0.44 -22.17 -10.75
C PHE A 495 -1.97 -22.12 -10.83
N ASN A 496 -2.56 -21.29 -9.97
CA ASN A 496 -3.95 -20.93 -10.07
C ASN A 496 -4.15 -19.92 -11.22
N LEU A 497 -4.61 -20.43 -12.35
CA LEU A 497 -4.94 -19.62 -13.53
C LEU A 497 -6.45 -19.40 -13.70
N ILE A 498 -7.25 -19.84 -12.72
CA ILE A 498 -8.71 -19.75 -12.76
C ILE A 498 -9.17 -18.53 -11.96
N ASP A 499 -8.82 -18.47 -10.68
CA ASP A 499 -9.28 -17.44 -9.74
C ASP A 499 -8.18 -16.90 -8.81
N PRO A 500 -6.98 -16.56 -9.33
CA PRO A 500 -5.92 -15.97 -8.52
C PRO A 500 -6.38 -14.63 -7.91
N PRO A 501 -6.07 -14.31 -6.65
CA PRO A 501 -6.42 -13.00 -6.10
C PRO A 501 -5.71 -11.89 -6.89
N TYR A 502 -6.43 -10.77 -7.12
CA TYR A 502 -5.95 -9.63 -7.88
C TYR A 502 -5.54 -8.52 -6.91
N LEU A 503 -4.24 -8.40 -6.66
CA LEU A 503 -3.67 -7.60 -5.58
C LEU A 503 -2.71 -6.54 -6.12
N ASN A 504 -2.36 -5.56 -5.30
CA ASN A 504 -1.28 -4.61 -5.61
C ASN A 504 -0.04 -4.83 -4.72
N THR A 505 -0.21 -5.54 -3.59
CA THR A 505 0.88 -5.91 -2.69
C THR A 505 0.82 -7.40 -2.35
N VAL A 506 1.95 -8.10 -2.42
CA VAL A 506 2.03 -9.55 -2.16
C VAL A 506 3.19 -9.91 -1.26
N ILE A 507 2.94 -10.81 -0.31
CA ILE A 507 3.98 -11.32 0.59
C ILE A 507 4.83 -12.36 -0.14
N VAL A 508 6.14 -12.21 -0.05
CA VAL A 508 7.15 -13.21 -0.42
C VAL A 508 7.61 -13.89 0.87
N PRO A 509 7.38 -15.20 1.05
CA PRO A 509 7.73 -15.89 2.29
C PRO A 509 9.25 -15.93 2.56
N ILE A 510 9.64 -15.88 3.85
CA ILE A 510 11.05 -15.96 4.32
C ILE A 510 11.89 -17.09 3.69
N ASN A 511 11.28 -18.24 3.44
CA ASN A 511 11.91 -19.39 2.79
C ASN A 511 11.05 -19.85 1.62
N GLY A 512 10.71 -18.93 0.71
CA GLY A 512 9.78 -19.26 -0.36
C GLY A 512 9.80 -18.29 -1.52
N TRP A 513 8.79 -18.46 -2.37
CA TRP A 513 8.60 -17.68 -3.57
C TRP A 513 7.13 -17.38 -3.80
N THR A 514 6.88 -16.31 -4.55
CA THR A 514 5.54 -15.90 -4.99
C THR A 514 5.57 -15.50 -6.45
N ALA A 515 4.64 -16.03 -7.25
CA ALA A 515 4.52 -15.75 -8.67
C ALA A 515 3.30 -14.87 -8.97
N VAL A 516 3.51 -13.78 -9.72
CA VAL A 516 2.46 -12.84 -10.11
C VAL A 516 2.45 -12.59 -11.61
N ARG A 517 1.27 -12.27 -12.16
CA ARG A 517 1.09 -11.93 -13.58
C ARG A 517 0.28 -10.66 -13.78
N PHE A 518 0.69 -9.82 -14.72
CA PHE A 518 -0.06 -8.64 -15.13
C PHE A 518 0.16 -8.30 -16.61
N VAL A 519 -0.63 -7.37 -17.11
CA VAL A 519 -0.47 -6.79 -18.45
C VAL A 519 0.08 -5.38 -18.30
N ALA A 520 1.19 -5.07 -18.97
CA ALA A 520 1.79 -3.73 -18.98
C ALA A 520 0.99 -2.76 -19.86
N SER A 521 -0.26 -2.49 -19.48
CA SER A 521 -1.25 -1.69 -20.23
C SER A 521 -1.35 -0.22 -19.77
N ASN A 522 -0.41 0.24 -18.95
CA ASN A 522 -0.40 1.58 -18.38
C ASN A 522 0.95 2.27 -18.67
N PRO A 523 1.03 3.14 -19.70
CA PRO A 523 2.29 3.76 -20.13
C PRO A 523 2.76 4.77 -19.08
N GLY A 524 4.05 4.74 -18.75
CA GLY A 524 4.59 5.57 -17.68
C GLY A 524 5.76 4.94 -16.95
N VAL A 525 6.09 5.53 -15.81
CA VAL A 525 7.16 5.10 -14.91
C VAL A 525 6.52 4.67 -13.59
N TRP A 526 6.74 3.42 -13.20
CA TRP A 526 6.04 2.77 -12.10
C TRP A 526 7.02 2.11 -11.14
N PHE A 527 6.90 2.43 -9.86
CA PHE A 527 7.77 1.95 -8.83
C PHE A 527 7.40 0.53 -8.38
N MET A 528 8.39 -0.31 -8.11
CA MET A 528 8.25 -1.64 -7.52
C MET A 528 9.17 -1.72 -6.32
N HIS A 529 8.65 -1.99 -5.14
CA HIS A 529 9.47 -2.00 -3.93
C HIS A 529 8.90 -2.91 -2.84
N CYS A 530 9.74 -3.23 -1.86
CA CYS A 530 9.26 -3.79 -0.60
C CYS A 530 8.55 -2.71 0.22
N HIS A 531 7.38 -3.02 0.78
CA HIS A 531 6.58 -2.11 1.60
C HIS A 531 7.00 -2.12 3.09
N LEU A 532 8.12 -2.75 3.41
CA LEU A 532 8.82 -2.51 4.68
C LEU A 532 9.72 -1.30 4.50
N GLU A 533 9.45 -0.22 5.21
CA GLU A 533 10.08 1.08 4.92
C GLU A 533 11.60 1.05 5.03
N ARG A 534 12.12 0.26 5.98
CA ARG A 534 13.57 0.06 6.09
C ARG A 534 14.17 -0.60 4.86
N HIS A 535 13.48 -1.56 4.22
CA HIS A 535 13.99 -2.23 3.02
C HIS A 535 13.92 -1.35 1.79
N GLN A 536 12.87 -0.54 1.67
CA GLN A 536 12.78 0.51 0.66
C GLN A 536 13.99 1.44 0.80
N ALA A 537 14.18 2.05 1.99
CA ALA A 537 15.33 2.92 2.28
C ALA A 537 16.71 2.25 2.06
N TRP A 538 16.79 0.93 2.15
CA TRP A 538 18.01 0.15 1.91
C TRP A 538 18.22 -0.27 0.45
N GLY A 539 17.26 -0.01 -0.44
CA GLY A 539 17.38 -0.22 -1.89
C GLY A 539 16.70 -1.48 -2.43
N MET A 540 15.73 -2.09 -1.71
CA MET A 540 14.90 -3.19 -2.22
C MET A 540 13.83 -2.69 -3.19
N GLU A 541 14.28 -2.16 -4.31
CA GLU A 541 13.46 -1.41 -5.25
C GLU A 541 13.88 -1.64 -6.70
N THR A 542 12.96 -1.41 -7.62
CA THR A 542 13.24 -1.19 -9.03
C THR A 542 12.11 -0.36 -9.64
N VAL A 543 12.26 0.00 -10.91
CA VAL A 543 11.29 0.81 -11.64
C VAL A 543 10.95 0.12 -12.95
N PHE A 544 9.66 0.05 -13.27
CA PHE A 544 9.16 -0.35 -14.57
C PHE A 544 8.84 0.89 -15.41
N ILE A 545 9.50 1.04 -16.54
CA ILE A 545 9.13 1.98 -17.59
C ILE A 545 8.31 1.21 -18.62
N VAL A 546 7.04 1.56 -18.74
CA VAL A 546 6.16 1.01 -19.77
C VAL A 546 6.11 2.00 -20.92
N ASN A 547 6.63 1.58 -22.07
CA ASN A 547 6.66 2.39 -23.29
C ASN A 547 5.23 2.72 -23.76
N ASN A 548 5.12 3.76 -24.57
CA ASN A 548 3.88 4.09 -25.25
C ASN A 548 3.43 2.95 -26.19
N GLY A 549 2.12 2.76 -26.29
CA GLY A 549 1.50 1.94 -27.32
C GLY A 549 1.35 2.69 -28.65
N LYS A 550 0.55 2.14 -29.55
CA LYS A 550 0.34 2.69 -30.90
C LYS A 550 -0.77 3.71 -30.94
N ALA A 551 -1.82 3.51 -30.14
CA ALA A 551 -2.99 4.38 -30.14
C ALA A 551 -2.78 5.60 -29.22
N SER A 552 -3.46 6.71 -29.52
CA SER A 552 -3.35 7.94 -28.73
C SER A 552 -3.83 7.78 -27.28
N ASN A 553 -4.64 6.77 -26.99
CA ASN A 553 -5.06 6.38 -25.65
C ASN A 553 -4.09 5.42 -24.95
N GLU A 554 -2.99 5.04 -25.59
CA GLU A 554 -1.93 4.17 -25.07
C GLU A 554 -0.62 4.93 -24.84
N THR A 555 -0.65 6.27 -24.91
CA THR A 555 0.53 7.12 -24.73
C THR A 555 0.52 7.83 -23.38
N LEU A 556 1.69 8.12 -22.84
CA LEU A 556 1.87 9.00 -21.68
C LEU A 556 1.53 10.46 -22.07
N PRO A 557 0.54 11.11 -21.43
CA PRO A 557 0.25 12.53 -21.60
C PRO A 557 1.39 13.42 -21.07
N PRO A 558 1.45 14.69 -21.50
CA PRO A 558 2.44 15.63 -21.00
C PRO A 558 2.30 15.89 -19.49
N PRO A 559 3.38 16.33 -18.82
CA PRO A 559 3.34 16.68 -17.41
C PRO A 559 2.38 17.83 -17.12
N PRO A 560 1.79 17.88 -15.92
CA PRO A 560 1.16 19.09 -15.40
C PRO A 560 2.13 20.28 -15.40
N PRO A 561 1.67 21.51 -15.67
CA PRO A 561 2.53 22.69 -15.70
C PRO A 561 3.06 23.10 -14.32
N ASP A 562 2.47 22.59 -13.24
CA ASP A 562 2.82 22.89 -11.84
C ASP A 562 3.58 21.74 -11.15
N MET A 563 4.24 20.86 -11.91
CA MET A 563 5.12 19.83 -11.36
C MET A 563 6.16 20.43 -10.41
N PRO A 564 6.41 19.84 -9.23
CA PRO A 564 7.48 20.29 -8.35
C PRO A 564 8.85 20.12 -9.05
N PRO A 565 9.69 21.18 -9.09
CA PRO A 565 10.97 21.11 -9.76
C PRO A 565 11.97 20.23 -8.98
N CYS A 566 12.83 19.58 -9.74
CA CYS A 566 14.17 19.17 -9.31
C CYS A 566 15.13 20.35 -9.58
#